data_AF-A0A7S3X184-F1
#
_entry.id   AF-A0A7S3X184-F1
#
_cell.length_a   1.000
_cell.length_b   1.000
_cell.length_c   1.000
_cell.angle_alpha   90.00
_cell.angle_beta   90.00
_cell.angle_gamma   90.00
#
_symmetry.space_group_name_H-M   'P 1'
#
loop_
_entity.id
_entity.type
_entity.pdbx_description
1 polymer ?
#
loop_
_entity_poly.entity_id
_entity_poly.type
_entity_poly.pdbx_seq_one_letter_code
_entity_poly.pdbx_strand_id
1 'polypeptide(L)'
;MRRACSAELADAGSAFHELWGRTGWERQAAAAPLCWSPSTSAYFDGVRAAGADSCDANWFTAGSGDLSSPAGRPSFSAPAPAVLGYDASIFDFCTQQDVSGGGGGGGGSWQADLVARCVGANLNALRVLRGWNMCLNFRWLVCAARGKLPGQALRPELVFATRPGDLQVLRAYQRREGRGCIGGPCESHYSPEHIFFAEVCALSALCANGGELFSLPAGQRFECHFSAGGFEALVDQLTGRTKVAGSPPPPSPPPPSPPPPSP
;
A
#
# COMPACT_ATOMS: atom_id res chain seq x y z
N MET A 1 7.05 -18.67 2.20
CA MET A 1 6.56 -17.34 1.77
C MET A 1 7.65 -16.37 1.33
N ARG A 2 8.68 -16.06 2.14
CA ARG A 2 9.77 -15.14 1.73
C ARG A 2 10.33 -15.40 0.33
N ARG A 3 10.70 -16.65 0.03
CA ARG A 3 11.20 -17.06 -1.31
C ARG A 3 10.19 -16.83 -2.43
N ALA A 4 8.89 -17.01 -2.16
CA ALA A 4 7.83 -16.78 -3.14
C ALA A 4 7.71 -15.29 -3.47
N CYS A 5 7.68 -14.41 -2.45
CA CYS A 5 7.68 -12.96 -2.70
C CYS A 5 8.94 -12.52 -3.46
N SER A 6 10.12 -13.01 -3.09
CA SER A 6 11.34 -12.68 -3.82
C SER A 6 11.29 -13.14 -5.29
N ALA A 7 10.69 -14.30 -5.57
CA ALA A 7 10.51 -14.78 -6.94
C ALA A 7 9.52 -13.92 -7.74
N GLU A 8 8.36 -13.60 -7.16
CA GLU A 8 7.33 -12.77 -7.80
C GLU A 8 7.82 -11.33 -8.05
N LEU A 9 8.59 -10.76 -7.14
CA LEU A 9 9.22 -9.44 -7.31
C LEU A 9 10.27 -9.43 -8.43
N ALA A 10 11.00 -10.54 -8.61
CA ALA A 10 12.06 -10.64 -9.60
C ALA A 10 11.57 -10.99 -11.02
N ASP A 11 10.45 -11.70 -11.14
CA ASP A 11 9.88 -12.11 -12.42
C ASP A 11 8.92 -11.05 -12.96
N ALA A 12 9.35 -10.30 -13.99
CA ALA A 12 8.51 -9.29 -14.65
C ALA A 12 7.23 -9.87 -15.30
N GLY A 13 7.17 -11.19 -15.52
CA GLY A 13 5.97 -11.89 -15.99
C GLY A 13 5.03 -12.36 -14.89
N SER A 14 5.33 -12.06 -13.62
CA SER A 14 4.54 -12.49 -12.47
C SER A 14 3.27 -11.67 -12.30
N ALA A 15 2.28 -12.21 -11.58
CA ALA A 15 1.04 -11.47 -11.33
C ALA A 15 1.25 -10.25 -10.40
N PHE A 16 2.34 -10.20 -9.63
CA PHE A 16 2.76 -8.98 -8.94
C PHE A 16 3.04 -7.84 -9.94
N HIS A 17 3.77 -8.13 -11.02
CA HIS A 17 4.08 -7.15 -12.06
C HIS A 17 2.91 -6.86 -13.00
N GLU A 18 1.95 -7.77 -13.11
CA GLU A 18 0.68 -7.48 -13.77
C GLU A 18 -0.22 -6.54 -12.92
N LEU A 19 -0.09 -6.58 -11.59
CA LEU A 19 -0.83 -5.70 -10.66
C LEU A 19 -0.26 -4.28 -10.56
N TRP A 20 1.06 -4.16 -10.36
CA TRP A 20 1.73 -2.88 -10.10
C TRP A 20 2.80 -2.50 -11.11
N GLY A 21 3.29 -3.46 -11.88
CA GLY A 21 4.43 -3.31 -12.76
C GLY A 21 4.07 -2.80 -14.14
N ARG A 22 5.12 -2.55 -14.92
CA ARG A 22 5.04 -2.10 -16.32
C ARG A 22 4.21 -3.04 -17.18
N THR A 23 4.28 -4.35 -16.94
CA THR A 23 3.54 -5.34 -17.72
C THR A 23 2.03 -5.20 -17.58
N GLY A 24 1.53 -4.89 -16.39
CA GLY A 24 0.12 -4.53 -16.19
C GLY A 24 -0.25 -3.26 -16.97
N TRP A 25 0.61 -2.23 -16.89
CA TRP A 25 0.44 -0.96 -17.59
C TRP A 25 0.31 -1.15 -19.11
N GLU A 26 1.22 -1.90 -19.73
CA GLU A 26 1.25 -2.09 -21.20
C GLU A 26 0.05 -2.89 -21.72
N ARG A 27 -0.62 -3.66 -20.86
CA ARG A 27 -1.73 -4.54 -21.24
C ARG A 27 -3.12 -3.93 -21.01
N GLN A 28 -3.21 -2.77 -20.36
CA GLN A 28 -4.50 -2.10 -20.13
C GLN A 28 -5.06 -1.44 -21.40
N ALA A 29 -6.39 -1.34 -21.46
CA ALA A 29 -7.07 -0.51 -22.46
C ALA A 29 -6.84 0.99 -22.17
N ALA A 30 -6.69 1.81 -23.21
CA ALA A 30 -6.24 3.21 -23.17
C ALA A 30 -7.06 4.21 -22.32
N ALA A 31 -8.15 3.77 -21.67
CA ALA A 31 -9.06 4.62 -20.90
C ALA A 31 -8.98 4.41 -19.36
N ALA A 32 -8.20 3.45 -18.86
CA ALA A 32 -8.08 3.23 -17.42
C ALA A 32 -7.06 4.23 -16.81
N PRO A 33 -7.40 4.90 -15.68
CA PRO A 33 -6.50 5.85 -15.04
C PRO A 33 -5.32 5.11 -14.40
N LEU A 34 -4.21 5.03 -15.13
CA LEU A 34 -2.92 4.54 -14.65
C LEU A 34 -2.22 5.65 -13.87
N CYS A 35 -1.53 5.26 -12.81
CA CYS A 35 -0.99 6.26 -11.89
C CYS A 35 0.46 6.61 -12.16
N TRP A 36 1.11 5.86 -13.04
CA TRP A 36 2.44 6.15 -13.54
C TRP A 36 2.56 5.65 -14.98
N SER A 37 3.49 6.22 -15.75
CA SER A 37 3.81 5.77 -17.11
C SER A 37 5.27 5.31 -17.19
N PRO A 38 5.63 4.42 -18.12
CA PRO A 38 7.03 4.03 -18.35
C PRO A 38 7.95 5.23 -18.64
N SER A 39 7.38 6.34 -19.11
CA SER A 39 8.06 7.60 -19.41
C SER A 39 8.13 8.58 -18.23
N THR A 40 7.46 8.31 -17.09
CA THR A 40 7.43 9.24 -15.96
C THR A 40 7.68 8.54 -14.62
N SER A 41 8.80 8.87 -13.98
CA SER A 41 9.05 8.56 -12.56
C SER A 41 8.20 9.40 -11.62
N ALA A 42 7.53 10.44 -12.13
CA ALA A 42 6.84 11.48 -11.38
C ALA A 42 5.88 10.95 -10.30
N TYR A 43 5.20 9.84 -10.56
CA TYR A 43 4.35 9.20 -9.55
C TYR A 43 5.16 8.67 -8.37
N PHE A 44 6.19 7.87 -8.63
CA PHE A 44 7.03 7.29 -7.58
C PHE A 44 7.83 8.38 -6.87
N ASP A 45 8.24 9.42 -7.60
CA ASP A 45 8.87 10.61 -7.03
C ASP A 45 7.89 11.34 -6.10
N GLY A 46 6.62 11.45 -6.50
CA GLY A 46 5.54 11.97 -5.66
C GLY A 46 5.28 11.11 -4.42
N VAL A 47 5.25 9.78 -4.54
CA VAL A 47 5.09 8.85 -3.41
C VAL A 47 6.30 8.88 -2.47
N ARG A 48 7.51 9.08 -3.02
CA ARG A 48 8.74 9.26 -2.25
C ARG A 48 8.75 10.58 -1.49
N ALA A 49 8.46 11.67 -2.20
CA ALA A 49 8.40 13.03 -1.67
C ALA A 49 7.26 13.19 -0.68
N ALA A 50 6.18 12.41 -0.85
CA ALA A 50 4.95 12.43 -0.06
C ALA A 50 5.18 12.84 1.40
N GLY A 51 4.88 14.12 1.66
CA GLY A 51 4.84 14.73 2.98
C GLY A 51 3.57 14.35 3.72
N ALA A 52 3.18 15.13 4.73
CA ALA A 52 1.90 14.96 5.40
C ALA A 52 0.75 15.03 4.39
N ASP A 53 0.71 16.04 3.50
CA ASP A 53 -0.46 16.36 2.67
C ASP A 53 -0.92 15.26 1.70
N SER A 54 -0.02 14.39 1.23
CA SER A 54 -0.38 13.28 0.32
C SER A 54 -0.67 11.95 1.03
N CYS A 55 -0.17 11.79 2.26
CA CYS A 55 -0.46 10.63 3.11
C CYS A 55 -1.65 10.89 4.05
N ASP A 56 -1.91 12.15 4.39
CA ASP A 56 -3.03 12.66 5.18
C ASP A 56 -4.31 12.82 4.33
N ALA A 57 -4.60 11.79 3.53
CA ALA A 57 -5.84 11.70 2.78
C ALA A 57 -6.91 10.95 3.60
N ASN A 58 -8.18 11.11 3.23
CA ASN A 58 -9.23 10.24 3.75
C ASN A 58 -9.13 8.85 3.10
N TRP A 59 -8.64 7.87 3.85
CA TRP A 59 -8.55 6.48 3.41
C TRP A 59 -9.83 5.67 3.73
N PHE A 60 -10.88 6.32 4.23
CA PHE A 60 -12.14 5.71 4.66
C PHE A 60 -13.36 6.22 3.89
N THR A 61 -13.22 6.61 2.61
CA THR A 61 -14.34 7.13 1.79
C THR A 61 -15.49 6.14 1.55
N ALA A 62 -15.34 4.88 1.96
CA ALA A 62 -16.43 3.91 2.02
C ALA A 62 -17.30 4.01 3.29
N GLY A 63 -16.98 4.92 4.21
CA GLY A 63 -17.72 5.19 5.44
C GLY A 63 -19.02 5.97 5.24
N SER A 64 -19.68 6.28 6.35
CA SER A 64 -20.86 7.14 6.41
C SER A 64 -20.53 8.54 6.92
N GLY A 65 -21.46 9.49 6.76
CA GLY A 65 -21.29 10.87 7.23
C GLY A 65 -20.06 11.55 6.61
N ASP A 66 -19.28 12.25 7.43
CA ASP A 66 -18.07 12.95 6.99
C ASP A 66 -17.06 12.02 6.32
N LEU A 67 -16.97 10.76 6.78
CA LEU A 67 -16.04 9.79 6.21
C LEU A 67 -16.39 9.39 4.78
N SER A 68 -17.62 9.63 4.30
CA SER A 68 -17.98 9.36 2.89
C SER A 68 -17.35 10.35 1.88
N SER A 69 -16.80 11.47 2.35
CA SER A 69 -16.22 12.54 1.53
C SER A 69 -14.69 12.52 1.52
N PRO A 70 -14.00 12.90 0.42
CA PRO A 70 -12.54 13.07 0.43
C PRO A 70 -12.01 14.06 1.49
N ALA A 71 -12.84 15.03 1.90
CA ALA A 71 -12.49 16.00 2.94
C ALA A 71 -12.65 15.44 4.36
N GLY A 72 -13.37 14.32 4.53
CA GLY A 72 -13.55 13.67 5.83
C GLY A 72 -12.22 13.27 6.46
N ARG A 73 -12.19 13.15 7.79
CA ARG A 73 -11.02 12.65 8.51
C ARG A 73 -11.46 11.69 9.61
N PRO A 74 -10.83 10.50 9.73
CA PRO A 74 -11.08 9.62 10.86
C PRO A 74 -10.56 10.28 12.14
N SER A 75 -11.30 10.09 13.23
CA SER A 75 -10.87 10.51 14.56
C SER A 75 -10.34 9.28 15.30
N PHE A 76 -9.09 9.37 15.76
CA PHE A 76 -8.41 8.31 16.50
C PHE A 76 -8.10 8.81 17.91
N SER A 77 -8.35 7.96 18.92
CA SER A 77 -8.12 8.28 20.34
C SER A 77 -6.67 8.04 20.77
N ALA A 78 -5.91 7.28 20.00
CA ALA A 78 -4.50 6.94 20.23
C ALA A 78 -3.78 6.72 18.88
N PRO A 79 -2.43 6.54 18.85
CA PRO A 79 -1.75 6.12 17.64
C PRO A 79 -2.41 4.89 17.02
N ALA A 80 -2.85 5.01 15.77
CA ALA A 80 -3.66 4.03 15.05
C ALA A 80 -2.81 3.28 14.01
N PRO A 81 -2.42 2.02 14.27
CA PRO A 81 -1.67 1.21 13.31
C PRO A 81 -2.46 0.99 12.01
N ALA A 82 -1.74 0.79 10.92
CA ALA A 82 -2.35 0.33 9.67
C ALA A 82 -2.78 -1.12 9.82
N VAL A 83 -3.97 -1.51 9.36
CA VAL A 83 -4.43 -2.90 9.34
C VAL A 83 -4.50 -3.44 7.92
N LEU A 84 -3.93 -4.62 7.71
CA LEU A 84 -3.93 -5.36 6.44
C LEU A 84 -4.48 -6.77 6.64
N GLY A 85 -4.98 -7.37 5.56
CA GLY A 85 -5.57 -8.70 5.55
C GLY A 85 -6.69 -8.80 4.53
N TYR A 86 -7.35 -9.95 4.52
CA TYR A 86 -8.58 -10.10 3.77
C TYR A 86 -9.70 -9.27 4.37
N ASP A 87 -10.62 -8.84 3.52
CA ASP A 87 -11.76 -8.01 3.90
C ASP A 87 -12.56 -8.56 5.07
N ALA A 88 -12.89 -9.86 5.04
CA ALA A 88 -13.57 -10.54 6.13
C ALA A 88 -12.73 -10.59 7.42
N SER A 89 -11.43 -10.89 7.30
CA SER A 89 -10.53 -10.94 8.45
C SER A 89 -10.35 -9.56 9.09
N ILE A 90 -10.22 -8.49 8.30
CA ILE A 90 -10.15 -7.12 8.80
C ILE A 90 -11.45 -6.76 9.54
N PHE A 91 -12.60 -7.10 8.96
CA PHE A 91 -13.89 -6.87 9.59
C PHE A 91 -13.99 -7.54 10.97
N ASP A 92 -13.66 -8.83 11.04
CA ASP A 92 -13.71 -9.62 12.28
C ASP A 92 -12.69 -9.08 13.30
N PHE A 93 -11.49 -8.75 12.85
CA PHE A 93 -10.44 -8.22 13.71
C PHE A 93 -10.82 -6.86 14.30
N CYS A 94 -11.24 -5.90 13.47
CA CYS A 94 -11.71 -4.60 13.94
C CYS A 94 -12.93 -4.74 14.88
N THR A 95 -13.84 -5.67 14.60
CA THR A 95 -14.97 -5.97 15.50
C THR A 95 -14.53 -6.44 16.88
N GLN A 96 -13.53 -7.33 16.95
CA GLN A 96 -13.03 -7.86 18.22
C GLN A 96 -12.25 -6.81 19.03
N GLN A 97 -11.62 -5.85 18.34
CA GLN A 97 -10.83 -4.79 18.98
C GLN A 97 -11.67 -3.55 19.34
N ASP A 98 -12.90 -3.44 18.85
CA ASP A 98 -13.80 -2.33 19.18
C ASP A 98 -14.33 -2.45 20.63
N VAL A 99 -13.56 -1.90 21.56
CA VAL A 99 -13.87 -1.84 23.00
C VAL A 99 -14.98 -0.84 23.33
N SER A 100 -15.36 0.02 22.39
CA SER A 100 -16.34 1.07 22.64
C SER A 100 -17.77 0.52 22.75
N GLY A 101 -18.01 -0.73 22.32
CA GLY A 101 -19.34 -1.31 22.19
C GLY A 101 -20.26 -0.53 21.24
N GLY A 102 -19.70 0.47 20.54
CA GLY A 102 -20.40 1.43 19.69
C GLY A 102 -20.68 0.90 18.29
N GLY A 103 -20.46 -0.39 18.04
CA GLY A 103 -20.73 -1.10 16.79
C GLY A 103 -22.23 -1.26 16.50
N GLY A 104 -22.97 -0.15 16.49
CA GLY A 104 -24.28 -0.10 15.86
C GLY A 104 -24.10 -0.28 14.36
N GLY A 105 -24.38 -1.49 13.87
CA GLY A 105 -24.65 -1.74 12.45
C GLY A 105 -25.85 -0.91 12.02
N GLY A 106 -25.58 0.34 11.66
CA GLY A 106 -26.59 1.36 11.41
C GLY A 106 -27.13 1.24 10.00
N GLY A 107 -27.79 0.13 9.65
CA GLY A 107 -28.51 -0.05 8.38
C GLY A 107 -27.73 0.32 7.10
N GLY A 108 -26.41 0.41 7.17
CA GLY A 108 -25.52 0.88 6.11
C GLY A 108 -24.98 -0.26 5.25
N SER A 109 -24.12 0.05 4.29
CA SER A 109 -23.40 -0.98 3.53
C SER A 109 -22.36 -1.68 4.41
N TRP A 110 -22.01 -2.93 4.07
CA TRP A 110 -20.96 -3.70 4.75
C TRP A 110 -19.63 -2.92 4.84
N GLN A 111 -19.30 -2.11 3.83
CA GLN A 111 -18.09 -1.29 3.83
C GLN A 111 -18.15 -0.15 4.86
N ALA A 112 -19.31 0.48 5.03
CA ALA A 112 -19.49 1.54 6.02
C ALA A 112 -19.38 0.97 7.44
N ASP A 113 -19.94 -0.22 7.68
CA ASP A 113 -19.80 -0.93 8.95
C ASP A 113 -18.34 -1.30 9.23
N LEU A 114 -17.59 -1.77 8.23
CA LEU A 114 -16.17 -2.07 8.38
C LEU A 114 -15.39 -0.81 8.78
N VAL A 115 -15.61 0.31 8.07
CA VAL A 115 -14.98 1.61 8.37
C VAL A 115 -15.25 2.01 9.82
N ALA A 116 -16.51 1.98 10.24
CA ALA A 116 -16.91 2.36 11.60
C ALA A 116 -16.21 1.50 12.65
N ARG A 117 -16.18 0.17 12.45
CA ARG A 117 -15.51 -0.78 13.36
C ARG A 117 -14.01 -0.54 13.45
N CYS A 118 -13.32 -0.31 12.32
CA CYS A 118 -11.88 -0.08 12.35
C CYS A 118 -11.52 1.27 12.99
N VAL A 119 -12.30 2.32 12.75
CA VAL A 119 -12.12 3.60 13.45
C VAL A 119 -12.38 3.43 14.95
N GLY A 120 -13.46 2.74 15.34
CA GLY A 120 -13.77 2.43 16.75
C GLY A 120 -12.69 1.59 17.45
N ALA A 121 -12.08 0.65 16.72
CA ALA A 121 -10.93 -0.13 17.17
C ALA A 121 -9.59 0.63 17.15
N ASN A 122 -9.59 1.91 16.76
CA ASN A 122 -8.39 2.73 16.63
C ASN A 122 -7.35 2.14 15.64
N LEU A 123 -7.84 1.68 14.47
CA LEU A 123 -7.05 1.08 13.39
C LEU A 123 -7.29 1.81 12.06
N ASN A 124 -6.22 2.03 11.28
CA ASN A 124 -6.29 2.65 9.95
C ASN A 124 -6.36 1.57 8.86
N ALA A 125 -7.40 1.57 8.03
CA ALA A 125 -7.54 0.63 6.92
C ALA A 125 -7.68 1.38 5.59
N LEU A 126 -7.26 0.75 4.48
CA LEU A 126 -7.55 1.26 3.15
C LEU A 126 -8.97 0.86 2.73
N ARG A 127 -9.92 1.80 2.81
CA ARG A 127 -11.35 1.61 2.49
C ARG A 127 -11.88 2.79 1.69
N VAL A 128 -11.48 2.83 0.43
CA VAL A 128 -11.89 3.86 -0.54
C VAL A 128 -12.91 3.25 -1.51
N LEU A 129 -14.12 3.81 -1.59
CA LEU A 129 -15.18 3.24 -2.45
C LEU A 129 -15.11 3.74 -3.89
N ARG A 130 -14.71 5.00 -4.09
CA ARG A 130 -14.65 5.65 -5.41
C ARG A 130 -13.22 5.97 -5.78
N GLY A 131 -12.82 5.50 -6.96
CA GLY A 131 -11.49 5.76 -7.50
C GLY A 131 -10.36 5.00 -6.80
N TRP A 132 -10.68 4.00 -5.96
CA TRP A 132 -9.68 3.04 -5.51
C TRP A 132 -9.03 2.42 -6.73
N ASN A 133 -7.72 2.30 -6.68
CA ASN A 133 -6.92 1.59 -7.66
C ASN A 133 -5.64 1.08 -7.02
N MET A 134 -4.89 0.27 -7.76
CA MET A 134 -3.63 -0.29 -7.27
C MET A 134 -2.61 0.76 -6.87
N CYS A 135 -2.72 1.99 -7.35
CA CYS A 135 -1.77 3.04 -7.02
C CYS A 135 -2.13 3.76 -5.74
N LEU A 136 -3.42 4.02 -5.50
CA LEU A 136 -3.87 4.43 -4.18
C LEU A 136 -3.50 3.37 -3.15
N ASN A 137 -3.60 2.08 -3.51
CA ASN A 137 -3.10 1.00 -2.68
C ASN A 137 -1.59 1.11 -2.42
N PHE A 138 -0.75 1.22 -3.45
CA PHE A 138 0.71 1.37 -3.30
C PHE A 138 1.09 2.61 -2.48
N ARG A 139 0.46 3.76 -2.75
CA ARG A 139 0.68 5.00 -2.00
C ARG A 139 0.31 4.82 -0.53
N TRP A 140 -0.87 4.26 -0.25
CA TRP A 140 -1.30 3.97 1.11
C TRP A 140 -0.31 3.06 1.82
N LEU A 141 0.16 2.00 1.15
CA LEU A 141 1.14 1.05 1.68
C LEU A 141 2.47 1.71 2.04
N VAL A 142 2.99 2.58 1.18
CA VAL A 142 4.22 3.34 1.45
C VAL A 142 4.01 4.35 2.58
N CYS A 143 2.85 5.01 2.65
CA CYS A 143 2.52 5.89 3.76
C CYS A 143 2.42 5.11 5.08
N ALA A 144 1.79 3.94 5.08
CA ALA A 144 1.66 3.04 6.23
C ALA A 144 3.03 2.59 6.75
N ALA A 145 3.88 2.14 5.84
CA ALA A 145 5.25 1.69 6.12
C ALA A 145 6.16 2.81 6.65
N ARG A 146 5.79 4.07 6.44
CA ARG A 146 6.50 5.26 6.95
C ARG A 146 5.85 5.87 8.20
N GLY A 147 4.74 5.32 8.69
CA GLY A 147 4.00 5.86 9.83
C GLY A 147 3.28 7.18 9.53
N LYS A 148 2.99 7.44 8.25
CA LYS A 148 2.47 8.73 7.77
C LYS A 148 0.96 8.75 7.52
N LEU A 149 0.24 7.65 7.75
CA LEU A 149 -1.21 7.66 7.65
C LEU A 149 -1.84 8.53 8.75
N PRO A 150 -3.06 9.06 8.55
CA PRO A 150 -3.81 9.72 9.61
C PRO A 150 -3.88 8.83 10.85
N GLY A 151 -3.55 9.40 12.00
CA GLY A 151 -3.56 8.68 13.28
C GLY A 151 -2.32 7.85 13.60
N GLN A 152 -1.41 7.54 12.66
CA GLN A 152 -0.21 6.74 12.97
C GLN A 152 0.82 7.47 13.85
N ALA A 153 0.73 8.80 13.97
CA ALA A 153 1.60 9.62 14.81
C ALA A 153 3.11 9.37 14.55
N LEU A 154 3.50 9.23 13.28
CA LEU A 154 4.87 8.92 12.85
C LEU A 154 5.41 7.56 13.33
N ARG A 155 4.53 6.64 13.73
CA ARG A 155 4.88 5.26 14.10
C ARG A 155 4.54 4.33 12.93
N PRO A 156 5.52 3.70 12.26
CA PRO A 156 5.30 2.81 11.11
C PRO A 156 4.78 1.43 11.54
N GLU A 157 3.77 1.43 12.41
CA GLU A 157 3.16 0.23 12.94
C GLU A 157 2.05 -0.26 11.99
N LEU A 158 2.15 -1.55 11.65
CA LEU A 158 1.17 -2.30 10.90
C LEU A 158 0.68 -3.49 11.75
N VAL A 159 -0.55 -3.91 11.52
CA VAL A 159 -1.18 -5.09 12.12
C VAL A 159 -1.78 -5.91 11.00
N PHE A 160 -1.62 -7.23 11.09
CA PHE A 160 -2.13 -8.14 10.09
C PHE A 160 -3.32 -8.93 10.63
N ALA A 161 -4.53 -8.59 10.19
CA ALA A 161 -5.74 -9.35 10.52
C ALA A 161 -5.72 -10.76 9.91
N THR A 162 -5.04 -10.92 8.77
CA THR A 162 -4.72 -12.22 8.15
C THR A 162 -3.22 -12.46 8.26
N ARG A 163 -2.81 -13.64 8.70
CA ARG A 163 -1.39 -13.98 8.86
C ARG A 163 -0.64 -13.90 7.52
N PRO A 164 0.48 -13.14 7.39
CA PRO A 164 1.25 -13.09 6.14
C PRO A 164 1.89 -14.44 5.76
N GLY A 165 2.11 -15.32 6.73
CA GLY A 165 2.61 -16.68 6.52
C GLY A 165 1.60 -17.63 5.87
N ASP A 166 0.30 -17.35 6.01
CA ASP A 166 -0.80 -18.25 5.58
C ASP A 166 -1.25 -17.98 4.14
N LEU A 167 -0.51 -17.15 3.40
CA LEU A 167 -0.73 -16.90 1.98
C LEU A 167 -0.55 -18.21 1.18
N GLN A 168 -1.62 -19.00 1.01
CA GLN A 168 -1.65 -20.22 0.19
C GLN A 168 -1.63 -19.93 -1.33
N VAL A 169 -1.34 -18.68 -1.68
CA VAL A 169 -1.67 -17.98 -2.91
C VAL A 169 -0.86 -18.48 -4.12
N LEU A 170 0.22 -19.24 -3.92
CA LEU A 170 0.95 -19.88 -5.02
C LEU A 170 0.05 -20.75 -5.92
N ARG A 171 -1.01 -21.39 -5.39
CA ARG A 171 -1.95 -22.18 -6.22
C ARG A 171 -2.99 -21.34 -6.99
N ALA A 172 -3.28 -20.12 -6.53
CA ALA A 172 -4.16 -19.19 -7.23
C ALA A 172 -3.37 -18.42 -8.31
N TYR A 173 -2.14 -18.00 -8.00
CA TYR A 173 -1.24 -17.29 -8.92
C TYR A 173 -0.71 -18.17 -10.05
N GLN A 174 -0.45 -19.46 -9.79
CA GLN A 174 0.02 -20.39 -10.82
C GLN A 174 -1.06 -20.75 -11.84
N ARG A 175 -2.35 -20.61 -11.50
CA ARG A 175 -3.43 -20.74 -12.46
C ARG A 175 -3.53 -19.42 -13.23
N ARG A 176 -2.85 -19.37 -14.38
CA ARG A 176 -3.01 -18.37 -15.46
C ARG A 176 -4.45 -18.22 -15.99
N GLU A 177 -5.44 -18.84 -15.36
CA GLU A 177 -6.84 -18.84 -15.74
C GLU A 177 -7.51 -17.59 -15.19
N GLY A 178 -7.38 -16.49 -15.95
CA GLY A 178 -8.07 -15.25 -15.63
C GLY A 178 -7.34 -13.99 -16.10
N ARG A 179 -6.76 -14.02 -17.30
CA ARG A 179 -6.35 -12.87 -18.15
C ARG A 179 -6.34 -11.52 -17.40
N GLY A 180 -5.20 -11.14 -16.82
CA GLY A 180 -5.00 -9.79 -16.27
C GLY A 180 -5.34 -8.73 -17.31
N CYS A 181 -5.87 -7.57 -16.89
CA CYS A 181 -6.09 -6.30 -17.61
C CYS A 181 -6.63 -6.34 -19.07
N ILE A 182 -7.00 -7.51 -19.62
CA ILE A 182 -7.40 -7.67 -21.02
C ILE A 182 -8.87 -7.23 -21.14
N GLY A 183 -9.07 -6.03 -21.68
CA GLY A 183 -10.39 -5.47 -21.98
C GLY A 183 -11.09 -4.74 -20.83
N GLY A 184 -10.40 -4.49 -19.71
CA GLY A 184 -10.96 -3.79 -18.54
C GLY A 184 -9.87 -3.30 -17.56
N PRO A 185 -10.22 -2.49 -16.54
CA PRO A 185 -9.27 -2.06 -15.51
C PRO A 185 -8.71 -3.28 -14.76
N CYS A 186 -7.40 -3.32 -14.52
CA CYS A 186 -6.74 -4.47 -13.87
C CYS A 186 -7.43 -4.89 -12.56
N GLU A 187 -7.89 -3.90 -11.79
CA GLU A 187 -8.57 -4.04 -10.49
C GLU A 187 -9.81 -4.93 -10.51
N SER A 188 -10.57 -4.97 -11.61
CA SER A 188 -11.77 -5.81 -11.70
C SER A 188 -11.47 -7.30 -11.92
N HIS A 189 -10.20 -7.66 -12.11
CA HIS A 189 -9.77 -9.03 -12.43
C HIS A 189 -8.97 -9.70 -11.32
N TYR A 190 -8.59 -8.97 -10.27
CA TYR A 190 -7.84 -9.51 -9.15
C TYR A 190 -8.73 -9.70 -7.93
N SER A 191 -8.63 -10.89 -7.33
CA SER A 191 -9.32 -11.17 -6.08
C SER A 191 -8.59 -10.49 -4.89
N PRO A 192 -9.26 -10.27 -3.75
CA PRO A 192 -8.63 -9.73 -2.53
C PRO A 192 -7.37 -10.49 -2.11
N GLU A 193 -7.29 -11.80 -2.40
CA GLU A 193 -6.11 -12.62 -2.13
C GLU A 193 -4.89 -12.21 -2.94
N HIS A 194 -5.08 -11.77 -4.19
CA HIS A 194 -4.01 -11.26 -5.02
C HIS A 194 -3.49 -9.92 -4.50
N ILE A 195 -4.41 -9.03 -4.14
CA ILE A 195 -4.05 -7.72 -3.59
C ILE A 195 -3.27 -7.89 -2.29
N PHE A 196 -3.77 -8.69 -1.34
CA PHE A 196 -3.10 -8.89 -0.06
C PHE A 196 -1.74 -9.58 -0.21
N PHE A 197 -1.60 -10.55 -1.12
CA PHE A 197 -0.31 -11.16 -1.42
C PHE A 197 0.69 -10.11 -1.93
N ALA A 198 0.26 -9.28 -2.87
CA ALA A 198 1.09 -8.22 -3.42
C ALA A 198 1.50 -7.23 -2.32
N GLU A 199 0.58 -6.77 -1.47
CA GLU A 199 0.84 -5.88 -0.34
C GLU A 199 1.92 -6.45 0.60
N VAL A 200 1.82 -7.72 0.97
CA VAL A 200 2.82 -8.38 1.82
C VAL A 200 4.18 -8.44 1.13
N CYS A 201 4.23 -8.77 -0.17
CA CYS A 201 5.49 -8.82 -0.90
C CYS A 201 6.12 -7.43 -1.06
N ALA A 202 5.32 -6.39 -1.35
CA ALA A 202 5.80 -5.01 -1.40
C ALA A 202 6.33 -4.55 -0.04
N LEU A 203 5.62 -4.82 1.07
CA LEU A 203 6.13 -4.53 2.42
C LEU A 203 7.43 -5.27 2.72
N SER A 204 7.57 -6.52 2.26
CA SER A 204 8.81 -7.28 2.44
C SER A 204 10.02 -6.67 1.71
N ALA A 205 9.78 -5.88 0.66
CA ALA A 205 10.81 -5.12 -0.07
C ALA A 205 11.01 -3.71 0.50
N LEU A 206 9.94 -3.05 0.98
CA LEU A 206 9.98 -1.70 1.54
C LEU A 206 10.63 -1.64 2.92
N CYS A 207 10.52 -2.71 3.73
CA CYS A 207 11.03 -2.75 5.10
C CYS A 207 12.33 -3.55 5.18
N ALA A 208 13.37 -3.00 5.82
CA ALA A 208 14.65 -3.69 6.04
C ALA A 208 14.49 -4.98 6.88
N ASN A 209 13.52 -4.99 7.80
CA ASN A 209 13.08 -6.15 8.58
C ASN A 209 11.93 -6.93 7.92
N GLY A 210 11.67 -6.74 6.63
CA GLY A 210 10.55 -7.35 5.90
C GLY A 210 10.53 -8.88 5.89
N GLY A 211 11.67 -9.52 6.19
CA GLY A 211 11.74 -10.98 6.38
C GLY A 211 10.93 -11.50 7.58
N GLU A 212 10.70 -10.66 8.59
CA GLU A 212 9.97 -11.01 9.82
C GLU A 212 8.47 -11.17 9.57
N LEU A 213 7.92 -10.46 8.58
CA LEU A 213 6.51 -10.48 8.20
C LEU A 213 5.93 -11.89 8.13
N PHE A 214 6.68 -12.82 7.55
CA PHE A 214 6.23 -14.19 7.28
C PHE A 214 6.18 -15.08 8.53
N SER A 215 6.75 -14.63 9.65
CA SER A 215 6.71 -15.32 10.93
C SER A 215 5.64 -14.76 11.87
N LEU A 216 5.12 -13.56 11.58
CA LEU A 216 4.12 -12.90 12.42
C LEU A 216 2.83 -13.75 12.51
N PRO A 217 2.25 -13.90 13.70
CA PRO A 217 0.85 -14.28 13.91
C PRO A 217 -0.11 -13.18 13.47
N ALA A 218 -1.37 -13.54 13.25
CA ALA A 218 -2.44 -12.56 13.07
C ALA A 218 -2.62 -11.71 14.35
N GLY A 219 -2.92 -10.43 14.16
CA GLY A 219 -3.09 -9.44 15.24
C GLY A 219 -1.80 -8.91 15.86
N GLN A 220 -0.64 -9.51 15.57
CA GLN A 220 0.64 -8.99 16.07
C GLN A 220 1.02 -7.70 15.34
N ARG A 221 1.54 -6.72 16.12
CA ARG A 221 2.13 -5.49 15.60
C ARG A 221 3.47 -5.76 14.92
N PHE A 222 3.67 -5.09 13.80
CA PHE A 222 4.91 -5.06 13.04
C PHE A 222 5.33 -3.61 12.84
N GLU A 223 6.54 -3.27 13.28
CA GLU A 223 7.13 -1.95 13.02
C GLU A 223 8.01 -2.03 11.78
N CYS A 224 7.63 -1.34 10.70
CA CYS A 224 8.42 -1.34 9.48
C CYS A 224 9.66 -0.46 9.62
N HIS A 225 10.84 -1.06 9.50
CA HIS A 225 12.08 -0.31 9.33
C HIS A 225 12.20 0.12 7.85
N PHE A 226 11.51 1.20 7.49
CA PHE A 226 11.43 1.65 6.10
C PHE A 226 12.82 1.84 5.47
N SER A 227 13.04 1.20 4.33
CA SER A 227 14.29 1.24 3.59
C SER A 227 14.14 2.11 2.35
N ALA A 228 14.79 3.27 2.32
CA ALA A 228 14.84 4.10 1.12
C ALA A 228 15.44 3.33 -0.07
N GLY A 229 16.51 2.55 0.16
CA GLY A 229 17.09 1.69 -0.87
C GLY A 229 16.15 0.56 -1.32
N GLY A 230 15.33 0.03 -0.40
CA GLY A 230 14.30 -0.98 -0.71
C GLY A 230 13.18 -0.39 -1.58
N PHE A 231 12.75 0.84 -1.28
CA PHE A 231 11.81 1.58 -2.12
C PHE A 231 12.35 1.80 -3.52
N GLU A 232 13.57 2.32 -3.69
CA GLU A 232 14.17 2.53 -5.01
C GLU A 232 14.31 1.21 -5.79
N ALA A 233 14.77 0.14 -5.13
CA ALA A 233 14.88 -1.17 -5.76
C ALA A 233 13.52 -1.71 -6.23
N LEU A 234 12.45 -1.50 -5.46
CA LEU A 234 11.10 -1.88 -5.85
C LEU A 234 10.60 -1.04 -7.03
N VAL A 235 10.85 0.26 -7.04
CA VAL A 235 10.51 1.14 -8.18
C VAL A 235 11.25 0.73 -9.44
N ASP A 236 12.53 0.40 -9.34
CA ASP A 236 13.33 -0.10 -10.47
C ASP A 236 12.73 -1.38 -11.04
N GLN A 237 12.37 -2.34 -10.18
CA GLN A 237 11.68 -3.56 -10.57
C GLN A 237 10.35 -3.27 -11.27
N LEU A 238 9.47 -2.48 -10.66
CA LEU A 238 8.14 -2.17 -11.20
C LEU A 238 8.21 -1.47 -12.56
N THR A 239 9.17 -0.56 -12.73
CA THR A 239 9.31 0.24 -13.96
C THR A 239 10.13 -0.45 -15.05
N GLY A 240 10.79 -1.58 -14.74
CA GLY A 240 11.76 -2.22 -15.63
C GLY A 240 12.99 -1.34 -15.89
N ARG A 241 13.27 -0.36 -15.01
CA ARG A 241 14.54 0.36 -15.02
C ARG A 241 15.59 -0.63 -14.56
N THR A 242 16.34 -1.19 -15.49
CA THR A 242 17.57 -1.89 -15.15
C THR A 242 18.46 -0.88 -14.43
N LYS A 243 19.02 -1.25 -13.27
CA LYS A 243 20.23 -0.58 -12.77
C LYS A 243 21.22 -0.64 -13.91
N VAL A 244 21.40 0.47 -14.62
CA VAL A 244 22.57 0.64 -15.47
C VAL A 244 23.73 0.55 -14.49
N ALA A 245 24.45 -0.57 -14.52
CA ALA A 245 25.67 -0.73 -13.76
C ALA A 245 26.61 0.40 -14.22
N GLY A 246 26.67 1.49 -13.45
CA GLY A 246 27.50 2.66 -13.78
C GLY A 246 26.83 4.03 -13.78
N SER A 247 25.59 4.23 -13.31
CA SER A 247 25.14 5.61 -13.06
C SER A 247 26.03 6.25 -11.98
N PRO A 248 26.78 7.32 -12.27
CA PRO A 248 27.57 8.01 -11.27
C PRO A 248 26.64 8.58 -10.19
N PRO A 249 27.13 8.74 -8.93
CA PRO A 249 26.35 9.39 -7.88
C PRO A 249 25.87 10.76 -8.38
N PRO A 250 24.70 11.23 -7.89
CA PRO A 250 24.23 12.57 -8.22
C PRO A 250 25.35 13.58 -7.95
N PRO A 251 25.55 14.57 -8.84
CA PRO A 251 26.60 15.56 -8.64
C PRO A 251 26.38 16.24 -7.29
N SER A 252 27.45 16.33 -6.50
CA SER A 252 27.46 17.06 -5.25
C SER A 252 26.86 18.45 -5.47
N PRO A 253 26.03 18.97 -4.54
CA PRO A 253 25.49 20.31 -4.68
C PRO A 253 26.64 21.30 -4.90
N PRO A 254 26.46 22.30 -5.78
CA PRO A 254 27.50 23.30 -6.01
C PRO A 254 27.88 23.94 -4.68
N PRO A 255 29.17 24.24 -4.47
CA PRO A 255 29.59 24.95 -3.26
C PRO A 255 28.79 26.25 -3.15
N PRO A 256 28.42 26.66 -1.93
CA PRO A 256 27.69 27.90 -1.71
C PRO A 256 28.45 29.06 -2.36
N SER A 257 27.73 29.90 -3.12
CA SER A 257 28.31 31.09 -3.73
C SER A 257 29.00 31.94 -2.67
N PRO A 258 30.20 32.50 -2.97
CA PRO A 258 30.88 33.37 -2.04
C PRO A 258 29.97 34.56 -1.69
N PRO A 259 29.98 35.02 -0.42
CA PRO A 259 29.19 36.18 -0.03
C PRO A 259 29.59 37.41 -0.86
N PRO A 260 28.64 38.30 -1.18
CA PRO A 260 28.94 39.52 -1.90
C PRO A 260 29.98 40.36 -1.12
N PRO A 261 30.89 41.06 -1.81
CA PRO A 261 31.84 41.94 -1.14
C PRO A 261 31.07 43.00 -0.35
N SER A 262 31.43 43.15 0.93
CA SER A 262 30.88 44.19 1.79
C SER A 262 31.31 45.57 1.28
N PRO A 263 30.44 46.59 1.37
CA PRO A 263 30.74 47.96 0.96
C PRO A 263 31.85 48.59 1.81
#